data_AF-A0A970TK58-F1
#
_entry.id   AF-A0A970TK58-F1
#
_cell.length_a   1.000
_cell.length_b   1.000
_cell.length_c   1.000
_cell.angle_alpha   90.00
_cell.angle_beta   90.00
_cell.angle_gamma   90.00
#
_symmetry.space_group_name_H-M   'P 1'
#
loop_
_entity.id
_entity.type
_entity.pdbx_description
1 polymer ?
#
loop_
_entity_poly.entity_id
_entity_poly.type
_entity_poly.pdbx_seq_one_letter_code
_entity_poly.pdbx_strand_id
1 'polypeptide(L)'
;MKLKPQATVFFSILLVLAGILGSWALGWWQTDSGKTPQRLETLNAMGEAGAYDPADIRGSYTLSEINNLYEVPLEDLADAFTVERSRASGFKLKDFETLFPDPDSEIGTSSMKLFVAWYKGLPYELKEESFLPAPAAAILREKAPLSQEQHAYLDSHTLPAADKGR
;
A
#
# COMPACT_ATOMS: atom_id res chain seq x y z
N MET A 1 -17.82 37.32 40.52
CA MET A 1 -18.95 37.67 39.63
C MET A 1 -19.55 36.38 39.10
N LYS A 2 -20.87 36.16 39.21
CA LYS A 2 -21.54 35.00 38.61
C LYS A 2 -21.86 35.34 37.15
N LEU A 3 -21.19 34.69 36.21
CA LEU A 3 -21.51 34.83 34.78
C LEU A 3 -22.91 34.26 34.53
N LYS A 4 -23.72 34.97 33.73
CA LYS A 4 -25.04 34.46 33.33
C LYS A 4 -24.82 33.21 32.45
N PRO A 5 -25.61 32.13 32.62
CA PRO A 5 -25.41 30.87 31.88
C PRO A 5 -25.33 31.06 30.36
N GLN A 6 -26.14 31.98 29.82
CA GLN A 6 -26.16 32.33 28.39
C GLN A 6 -24.82 32.94 27.91
N ALA A 7 -24.17 33.76 28.75
CA ALA A 7 -22.87 34.35 28.42
C ALA A 7 -21.76 33.29 28.46
N THR A 8 -21.83 32.33 29.38
CA THR A 8 -20.89 31.21 29.44
C THR A 8 -20.99 30.33 28.19
N VAL A 9 -22.21 29.97 27.76
CA VAL A 9 -22.41 29.17 26.54
C VAL A 9 -21.87 29.88 25.30
N PHE A 10 -22.20 31.17 25.15
CA PHE A 10 -21.71 31.96 24.01
C PHE A 10 -20.18 32.06 23.99
N PHE A 11 -19.57 32.28 25.16
CA PHE A 11 -18.12 32.35 25.29
C PHE A 11 -17.43 31.02 24.97
N SER A 12 -18.01 29.89 25.40
CA SER A 12 -17.50 28.55 25.08
C SER A 12 -17.52 28.28 23.57
N ILE A 13 -18.59 28.67 22.87
CA ILE A 13 -18.68 28.53 21.40
C ILE A 13 -17.61 29.38 20.71
N LEU A 14 -17.43 30.63 21.15
CA LEU A 14 -16.39 31.51 20.61
C LEU A 14 -14.98 30.96 20.82
N LEU A 15 -14.71 30.34 21.97
CA LEU A 15 -13.42 29.71 22.27
C LEU A 15 -13.11 28.55 21.33
N VAL A 16 -14.10 27.71 21.03
CA VAL A 16 -13.96 26.60 20.08
C VAL A 16 -13.73 27.14 18.66
N LEU A 17 -14.50 28.13 18.22
CA LEU A 17 -14.33 28.73 16.89
C LEU A 17 -12.98 29.42 16.73
N ALA A 18 -12.53 30.16 17.75
CA ALA A 18 -11.22 30.79 17.76
C ALA A 18 -10.08 29.76 17.75
N GLY A 19 -10.24 28.65 18.47
CA GLY A 19 -9.28 27.54 18.45
C GLY A 19 -9.18 26.87 17.08
N ILE A 20 -10.32 26.60 16.43
CA ILE A 20 -10.35 26.01 15.08
C ILE A 20 -9.70 26.96 14.07
N LEU A 21 -10.11 28.22 14.02
CA LEU A 21 -9.56 29.23 13.11
C LEU A 21 -8.05 29.45 13.34
N GLY A 22 -7.61 29.46 14.60
CA GLY A 22 -6.20 29.55 14.96
C GLY A 22 -5.39 28.33 14.49
N SER A 23 -5.90 27.12 14.72
CA SER A 23 -5.23 25.88 14.28
C SER A 23 -5.11 25.79 12.75
N TRP A 24 -6.11 26.31 12.02
CA TRP A 24 -6.10 26.38 10.57
C TRP A 24 -5.07 27.39 10.05
N ALA A 25 -5.02 28.59 10.64
CA ALA A 25 -4.06 29.64 10.25
C ALA A 25 -2.59 29.28 10.55
N LEU A 26 -2.35 28.48 11.60
CA LEU A 26 -1.01 27.98 11.95
C LEU A 26 -0.58 26.76 11.12
N GLY A 27 -1.43 26.28 10.21
CA GLY A 27 -1.13 25.09 9.40
C GLY A 27 -1.05 23.79 10.20
N TRP A 28 -1.50 23.79 11.46
CA TRP A 28 -1.57 22.58 12.30
C TRP A 28 -2.65 21.60 11.83
N TRP A 29 -3.53 22.06 10.93
CA TRP A 29 -4.52 21.24 10.25
C TRP A 29 -4.07 20.92 8.83
N GLN A 30 -3.24 19.89 8.67
CA GLN A 30 -2.79 19.41 7.36
C GLN A 30 -3.65 18.23 6.91
N THR A 31 -4.59 18.47 6.01
CA THR A 31 -5.47 17.43 5.43
C THR A 31 -4.87 16.73 4.23
N ASP A 32 -3.75 17.23 3.71
CA ASP A 32 -3.07 16.66 2.57
C ASP A 32 -2.11 15.57 3.06
N SER A 33 -2.63 14.34 3.17
CA SER A 33 -1.80 13.14 3.29
C SER A 33 -1.10 12.94 1.95
N GLY A 34 0.03 13.60 1.75
CA GLY A 34 0.87 13.38 0.58
C GLY A 34 1.16 11.88 0.43
N LYS A 35 0.93 11.33 -0.77
CA LYS A 35 1.15 9.91 -1.09
C LYS A 35 2.62 9.58 -1.38
N THR A 36 3.55 10.47 -1.05
CA THR A 36 4.99 10.22 -1.15
C THR A 36 5.42 9.29 -0.02
N PRO A 37 5.83 8.04 -0.32
CA PRO A 37 6.29 7.11 0.69
C PRO A 37 7.62 7.57 1.32
N GLN A 38 7.98 6.98 2.45
CA GLN A 38 9.30 7.11 3.04
C GLN A 38 10.34 6.45 2.13
N ARG A 39 11.53 7.04 2.06
CA ARG A 39 12.67 6.45 1.36
C ARG A 39 13.49 5.61 2.31
N LEU A 40 14.01 4.50 1.82
CA LEU A 40 14.95 3.65 2.51
C LEU A 40 16.37 4.22 2.31
N GLU A 41 17.09 4.38 3.41
CA GLU A 41 18.49 4.82 3.41
C GLU A 41 19.47 3.68 3.10
N THR A 42 18.97 2.43 3.08
CA THR A 42 19.74 1.22 2.82
C THR A 42 19.78 0.84 1.34
N LEU A 43 20.85 0.18 0.91
CA LEU A 43 20.91 -0.45 -0.41
C LEU A 43 19.96 -1.64 -0.49
N ASN A 44 19.31 -1.81 -1.64
CA ASN A 44 18.60 -3.05 -1.98
C ASN A 44 19.60 -4.14 -2.40
N ALA A 45 19.10 -5.37 -2.61
CA ALA A 45 19.91 -6.50 -3.07
C ALA A 45 20.56 -6.28 -4.45
N MET A 46 20.12 -5.27 -5.20
CA MET A 46 20.64 -4.87 -6.51
C MET A 46 21.69 -3.74 -6.40
N GLY A 47 21.98 -3.24 -5.19
CA GLY A 47 22.95 -2.16 -4.95
C GLY A 47 22.40 -0.76 -5.18
N GLU A 48 21.09 -0.57 -5.27
CA GLU A 48 20.42 0.72 -5.47
C GLU A 48 20.00 1.34 -4.12
N ALA A 49 20.22 2.65 -3.96
CA ALA A 49 19.84 3.42 -2.79
C ALA A 49 18.57 4.25 -3.04
N GLY A 50 17.89 4.65 -1.95
CA GLY A 50 16.83 5.67 -2.01
C GLY A 50 15.50 5.18 -2.57
N ALA A 51 15.28 3.86 -2.64
CA ALA A 51 14.00 3.27 -3.00
C ALA A 51 12.93 3.63 -1.95
N TYR A 52 11.67 3.76 -2.39
CA TYR A 52 10.55 3.95 -1.46
C TYR A 52 10.27 2.66 -0.68
N ASP A 53 9.86 2.80 0.58
CA ASP A 53 9.49 1.67 1.44
C ASP A 53 8.15 1.05 0.98
N PRO A 54 8.12 -0.23 0.62
CA PRO A 54 6.88 -0.93 0.28
C PRO A 54 5.89 -0.99 1.44
N ALA A 55 6.34 -0.89 2.71
CA ALA A 55 5.46 -0.89 3.87
C ALA A 55 4.42 0.25 3.85
N ASP A 56 4.75 1.36 3.17
CA ASP A 56 3.90 2.54 3.01
C ASP A 56 2.82 2.41 1.93
N ILE A 57 2.83 1.33 1.14
CA ILE A 57 1.78 1.07 0.16
C ILE A 57 0.42 0.94 0.87
N ARG A 58 -0.62 1.57 0.30
CA ARG A 58 -1.97 1.60 0.90
C ARG A 58 -2.99 1.05 -0.08
N GLY A 59 -4.09 0.50 0.44
CA GLY A 59 -5.20 -0.01 -0.38
C GLY A 59 -5.79 1.01 -1.36
N SER A 60 -5.67 2.32 -1.07
CA SER A 60 -6.15 3.38 -1.96
C SER A 60 -5.27 3.63 -3.19
N TYR A 61 -4.06 3.05 -3.23
CA TYR A 61 -3.11 3.20 -4.32
C TYR A 61 -3.61 2.42 -5.55
N THR A 62 -3.30 2.95 -6.72
CA THR A 62 -3.53 2.29 -8.01
C THR A 62 -2.27 1.58 -8.48
N LEU A 63 -2.39 0.59 -9.38
CA LEU A 63 -1.20 -0.03 -9.97
C LEU A 63 -0.33 0.98 -10.72
N SER A 64 -0.92 2.03 -11.30
CA SER A 64 -0.13 3.11 -11.91
C SER A 64 0.67 3.90 -10.88
N GLU A 65 0.14 4.15 -9.68
CA GLU A 65 0.88 4.79 -8.59
C GLU A 65 2.02 3.88 -8.11
N ILE A 66 1.80 2.56 -8.02
CA ILE A 66 2.86 1.60 -7.69
C ILE A 66 3.96 1.60 -8.74
N ASN A 67 3.59 1.56 -10.02
CA ASN A 67 4.54 1.64 -11.12
C ASN A 67 5.40 2.92 -11.04
N ASN A 68 4.77 4.08 -10.85
CA ASN A 68 5.46 5.36 -10.82
C ASN A 68 6.36 5.54 -9.60
N LEU A 69 5.95 5.03 -8.44
CA LEU A 69 6.71 5.19 -7.19
C LEU A 69 7.81 4.13 -7.04
N TYR A 70 7.48 2.87 -7.28
CA TYR A 70 8.36 1.73 -6.98
C TYR A 70 9.05 1.15 -8.22
N GLU A 71 8.77 1.71 -9.40
CA GLU A 71 9.39 1.34 -10.68
C GLU A 71 9.21 -0.14 -11.04
N VAL A 72 8.09 -0.73 -10.63
CA VAL A 72 7.67 -2.07 -11.05
C VAL A 72 6.81 -1.94 -12.32
N PRO A 73 7.12 -2.66 -13.42
CA PRO A 73 6.37 -2.54 -14.66
C PRO A 73 4.87 -2.77 -14.48
N LEU A 74 4.04 -1.90 -15.06
CA LEU A 74 2.58 -1.99 -14.93
C LEU A 74 2.03 -3.31 -15.47
N GLU A 75 2.65 -3.86 -16.52
CA GLU A 75 2.28 -5.16 -17.07
C GLU A 75 2.57 -6.29 -16.08
N ASP A 76 3.71 -6.26 -15.40
CA ASP A 76 4.07 -7.25 -14.40
C ASP A 76 3.13 -7.17 -13.19
N LEU A 77 2.77 -5.97 -12.75
CA LEU A 77 1.77 -5.77 -11.69
C LEU A 77 0.40 -6.33 -12.08
N ALA A 78 -0.03 -6.08 -13.31
CA ALA A 78 -1.31 -6.54 -13.81
C ALA A 78 -1.36 -8.06 -13.92
N ASP A 79 -0.33 -8.66 -14.54
CA ASP A 79 -0.25 -10.10 -14.75
C ASP A 79 -0.08 -10.84 -13.42
N ALA A 80 0.74 -10.33 -12.50
CA ALA A 80 0.96 -10.90 -11.16
C ALA A 80 -0.34 -11.10 -10.39
N PHE A 81 -1.24 -10.12 -10.44
CA PHE A 81 -2.50 -10.13 -9.69
C PHE A 81 -3.73 -10.40 -10.56
N THR A 82 -3.52 -10.91 -11.78
CA THR A 82 -4.62 -11.28 -12.71
C THR A 82 -5.57 -10.10 -13.01
N VAL A 83 -5.06 -8.87 -12.96
CA VAL A 83 -5.80 -7.66 -13.34
C VAL A 83 -5.75 -7.51 -14.85
N GLU A 84 -6.91 -7.28 -15.47
CA GLU A 84 -6.95 -7.01 -16.91
C GLU A 84 -6.10 -5.77 -17.27
N ARG A 85 -5.20 -5.91 -18.24
CA ARG A 85 -4.24 -4.83 -18.58
C ARG A 85 -4.92 -3.53 -19.01
N SER A 86 -6.10 -3.60 -19.64
CA SER A 86 -6.90 -2.44 -20.07
C SER A 86 -7.35 -1.55 -18.91
N ARG A 87 -7.54 -2.12 -17.72
CA ARG A 87 -7.96 -1.41 -16.50
C ARG A 87 -6.86 -1.25 -15.46
N ALA A 88 -5.67 -1.82 -15.70
CA ALA A 88 -4.58 -1.89 -14.73
C ALA A 88 -4.20 -0.52 -14.16
N SER A 89 -4.09 0.51 -15.01
CA SER A 89 -3.69 1.86 -14.59
C SER A 89 -4.57 2.42 -13.45
N GLY A 90 -5.88 2.20 -13.52
CA GLY A 90 -6.85 2.71 -12.53
C GLY A 90 -7.22 1.72 -11.41
N PHE A 91 -6.76 0.47 -11.49
CA PHE A 91 -7.13 -0.57 -10.54
C PHE A 91 -6.54 -0.29 -9.15
N LYS A 92 -7.38 -0.22 -8.11
CA LYS A 92 -6.94 0.06 -6.74
C LYS A 92 -6.68 -1.23 -5.98
N LEU A 93 -5.66 -1.22 -5.12
CA LEU A 93 -5.25 -2.42 -4.35
C LEU A 93 -6.34 -2.93 -3.40
N LYS A 94 -7.15 -2.03 -2.83
CA LYS A 94 -8.30 -2.41 -1.99
C LYS A 94 -9.37 -3.21 -2.75
N ASP A 95 -9.39 -3.11 -4.08
CA ASP A 95 -10.36 -3.82 -4.91
C ASP A 95 -9.89 -5.26 -5.23
N PHE A 96 -8.73 -5.72 -4.70
CA PHE A 96 -8.32 -7.12 -4.81
C PHE A 96 -9.30 -8.09 -4.16
N GLU A 97 -10.05 -7.65 -3.14
CA GLU A 97 -11.13 -8.42 -2.51
C GLU A 97 -12.21 -8.85 -3.55
N THR A 98 -12.31 -8.14 -4.68
CA THR A 98 -13.22 -8.51 -5.78
C THR A 98 -12.67 -9.62 -6.68
N LEU A 99 -11.34 -9.76 -6.75
CA LEU A 99 -10.65 -10.78 -7.55
C LEU A 99 -10.36 -12.05 -6.74
N PHE A 100 -10.14 -11.87 -5.45
CA PHE A 100 -9.86 -12.92 -4.49
C PHE A 100 -10.90 -12.83 -3.37
N PRO A 101 -12.15 -13.29 -3.63
CA PRO A 101 -13.26 -13.13 -2.70
C PRO A 101 -13.20 -14.09 -1.51
N ASP A 102 -12.33 -15.09 -1.57
CA ASP A 102 -12.10 -16.02 -0.47
C ASP A 102 -11.35 -15.29 0.65
N PRO A 103 -11.97 -15.05 1.82
CA PRO A 103 -11.30 -14.38 2.93
C PRO A 103 -10.09 -15.16 3.43
N ASP A 104 -10.08 -16.48 3.29
CA ASP A 104 -8.96 -17.33 3.70
C ASP A 104 -7.77 -17.24 2.72
N SER A 105 -7.94 -16.52 1.60
CA SER A 105 -6.85 -16.32 0.64
C SER A 105 -5.78 -15.35 1.15
N GLU A 106 -6.12 -14.40 2.02
CA GLU A 106 -5.21 -13.35 2.50
C GLU A 106 -4.45 -12.63 1.36
N ILE A 107 -5.07 -12.55 0.16
CA ILE A 107 -4.54 -11.82 -0.99
C ILE A 107 -5.09 -10.40 -0.98
N GLY A 108 -4.21 -9.43 -0.71
CA GLY A 108 -4.63 -8.04 -0.58
C GLY A 108 -3.50 -7.02 -0.70
N THR A 109 -3.63 -5.91 0.03
CA THR A 109 -2.62 -4.85 0.02
C THR A 109 -1.27 -5.37 0.51
N SER A 110 -1.25 -6.25 1.53
CA SER A 110 -0.02 -6.81 2.09
C SER A 110 0.70 -7.76 1.13
N SER A 111 -0.04 -8.49 0.30
CA SER A 111 0.51 -9.25 -0.83
C SER A 111 1.21 -8.34 -1.84
N MET A 112 0.65 -7.16 -2.14
CA MET A 112 1.31 -6.19 -3.02
C MET A 112 2.58 -5.62 -2.39
N LYS A 113 2.58 -5.32 -1.08
CA LYS A 113 3.79 -4.89 -0.35
C LYS A 113 4.91 -5.90 -0.48
N LEU A 114 4.58 -7.16 -0.21
CA LEU A 114 5.49 -8.28 -0.31
C LEU A 114 6.06 -8.42 -1.73
N PHE A 115 5.17 -8.43 -2.73
CA PHE A 115 5.54 -8.54 -4.13
C PHE A 115 6.49 -7.43 -4.55
N VAL A 116 6.15 -6.16 -4.29
CA VAL A 116 6.99 -5.01 -4.67
C VAL A 116 8.33 -5.06 -3.96
N ALA A 117 8.35 -5.38 -2.67
CA ALA A 117 9.58 -5.50 -1.91
C ALA A 117 10.52 -6.53 -2.53
N TRP A 118 10.04 -7.74 -2.76
CA TRP A 118 10.87 -8.83 -3.28
C TRP A 118 11.26 -8.60 -4.73
N TYR A 119 10.35 -8.09 -5.56
CA TYR A 119 10.62 -7.72 -6.95
C TYR A 119 11.80 -6.75 -7.06
N LYS A 120 11.88 -5.78 -6.14
CA LYS A 120 12.95 -4.78 -6.08
C LYS A 120 14.13 -5.19 -5.18
N GLY A 121 14.13 -6.40 -4.64
CA GLY A 121 15.17 -6.90 -3.74
C GLY A 121 15.31 -6.07 -2.45
N LEU A 122 14.22 -5.46 -1.97
CA LEU A 122 14.20 -4.60 -0.79
C LEU A 122 14.08 -5.41 0.49
N PRO A 123 14.70 -4.98 1.60
CA PRO A 123 14.44 -5.57 2.91
C PRO A 123 12.96 -5.37 3.26
N TYR A 124 12.31 -6.43 3.70
CA TYR A 124 10.90 -6.39 4.06
C TYR A 124 10.60 -7.38 5.17
N GLU A 125 10.01 -6.87 6.25
CA GLU A 125 9.56 -7.65 7.39
C GLU A 125 8.09 -8.06 7.18
N LEU A 126 7.85 -9.36 7.15
CA LEU A 126 6.51 -9.93 7.13
C LEU A 126 5.85 -9.68 8.49
N LYS A 127 4.90 -8.74 8.54
CA LYS A 127 4.12 -8.45 9.75
C LYS A 127 2.95 -9.40 9.97
N GLU A 128 2.45 -9.95 8.88
CA GLU A 128 1.33 -10.87 8.82
C GLU A 128 1.58 -11.88 7.70
N GLU A 129 0.88 -13.02 7.79
CA GLU A 129 0.90 -14.01 6.72
C GLU A 129 0.22 -13.40 5.49
N SER A 130 0.84 -13.52 4.32
CA SER A 130 0.30 -12.94 3.08
C SER A 130 0.59 -13.90 1.93
N PHE A 131 -0.45 -14.33 1.24
CA PHE A 131 -0.31 -15.19 0.09
C PHE A 131 -0.12 -14.37 -1.18
N LEU A 132 0.49 -15.01 -2.18
CA LEU A 132 0.62 -14.47 -3.52
C LEU A 132 -0.15 -15.33 -4.52
N PRO A 133 -0.78 -14.74 -5.54
CA PRO A 133 -1.28 -15.50 -6.67
C PRO A 133 -0.14 -16.21 -7.40
N ALA A 134 -0.41 -17.38 -7.99
CA ALA A 134 0.58 -18.15 -8.75
C ALA A 134 1.31 -17.33 -9.84
N PRO A 135 0.65 -16.44 -10.60
CA PRO A 135 1.35 -15.56 -11.55
C PRO A 135 2.35 -14.61 -10.86
N ALA A 136 2.01 -14.03 -9.71
CA ALA A 136 2.92 -13.18 -8.95
C ALA A 136 4.16 -13.95 -8.48
N ALA A 137 3.95 -15.16 -7.94
CA ALA A 137 5.04 -16.01 -7.48
C ALA A 137 5.93 -16.48 -8.65
N ALA A 138 5.38 -16.69 -9.85
CA ALA A 138 6.14 -17.00 -11.05
C ALA A 138 7.02 -15.82 -11.49
N ILE A 139 6.44 -14.62 -11.54
CA ILE A 139 7.17 -13.39 -11.92
C ILE A 139 8.33 -13.13 -10.93
N LEU A 140 8.12 -13.30 -9.63
CA LEU A 140 9.19 -13.14 -8.64
C LEU A 140 10.32 -14.14 -8.86
N ARG A 141 10.01 -15.42 -9.08
CA ARG A 141 11.04 -16.45 -9.34
C ARG A 141 11.83 -16.17 -10.62
N GLU A 142 11.23 -15.52 -11.61
CA GLU A 142 11.88 -15.21 -12.88
C GLU A 142 12.73 -13.93 -12.81
N LYS A 143 12.22 -12.88 -12.17
CA LYS A 143 12.75 -11.51 -12.30
C LYS A 143 13.41 -10.95 -11.04
N ALA A 144 13.15 -11.54 -9.87
CA ALA A 144 13.58 -10.99 -8.59
C ALA A 144 14.84 -11.70 -8.04
N PRO A 145 15.72 -10.98 -7.31
CA PRO A 145 16.87 -11.56 -6.63
C PRO A 145 16.44 -12.23 -5.31
N LEU A 146 15.76 -13.37 -5.39
CA LEU A 146 15.21 -14.06 -4.22
C LEU A 146 16.27 -14.83 -3.43
N SER A 147 16.14 -14.82 -2.10
CA SER A 147 16.87 -15.72 -1.20
C SER A 147 16.26 -17.13 -1.20
N GLN A 148 17.01 -18.12 -0.68
CA GLN A 148 16.49 -19.49 -0.54
C GLN A 148 15.25 -19.55 0.38
N GLU A 149 15.21 -18.72 1.42
CA GLU A 149 14.06 -18.61 2.33
C GLU A 149 12.84 -18.03 1.63
N GLN A 150 13.03 -17.03 0.77
CA GLN A 150 11.95 -16.45 -0.03
C GLN A 150 11.41 -17.46 -1.05
N HIS A 151 12.26 -18.28 -1.66
CA HIS A 151 11.81 -19.39 -2.50
C HIS A 151 10.93 -20.38 -1.72
N ALA A 152 11.38 -20.82 -0.54
CA ALA A 152 10.61 -21.73 0.31
C ALA A 152 9.27 -21.11 0.78
N TYR A 153 9.26 -19.80 1.05
CA TYR A 153 8.04 -19.07 1.36
C TYR A 153 7.06 -19.13 0.19
N LEU A 154 7.51 -18.82 -1.03
CA LEU A 154 6.68 -18.90 -2.24
C LEU A 154 6.16 -20.32 -2.51
N ASP A 155 6.85 -21.37 -2.11
CA ASP A 155 6.39 -22.76 -2.31
C ASP A 155 5.21 -23.13 -1.42
N SER A 156 5.07 -22.47 -0.26
CA SER A 156 4.00 -22.71 0.73
C SER A 156 2.91 -21.64 0.75
N HIS A 157 3.21 -20.42 0.29
CA HIS A 157 2.33 -19.25 0.36
C HIS A 157 1.91 -18.75 -1.02
N THR A 158 1.63 -19.68 -1.92
CA THR A 158 1.10 -19.39 -3.26
C THR A 158 -0.25 -20.04 -3.45
N LEU A 159 -1.24 -19.27 -3.88
CA LEU A 159 -2.58 -19.75 -4.23
C LEU A 159 -2.80 -19.73 -5.75
N PRO A 160 -3.76 -20.50 -6.28
CA PRO A 160 -4.14 -20.41 -7.68
C PRO A 160 -4.47 -18.97 -8.10
N ALA A 161 -4.32 -18.67 -9.40
CA ALA A 161 -4.73 -17.37 -9.95
C ALA A 161 -6.22 -17.13 -9.70
N ALA A 162 -6.62 -15.85 -9.61
CA ALA A 162 -8.03 -15.48 -9.52
C ALA A 162 -8.80 -16.10 -10.71
N ASP A 163 -9.99 -16.63 -10.43
CA ASP A 163 -10.88 -17.02 -11.51
C ASP A 163 -11.20 -15.77 -12.32
N LYS A 164 -10.81 -15.76 -13.60
CA LYS A 164 -11.19 -14.69 -14.54
C LYS A 164 -12.66 -14.92 -14.82
N GLY A 165 -13.54 -14.49 -13.91
CA GLY A 165 -14.98 -14.60 -14.04
C GLY A 165 -15.38 -14.24 -15.48
N ARG A 166 -15.95 -15.21 -16.17
CA ARG A 166 -16.38 -15.11 -17.58
C ARG A 166 -17.32 -13.94 -17.82
#